data_AF-A0A015LJ97-F1
#
_entry.id   AF-A0A015LJ97-F1
#
_cell.length_a   1.000
_cell.length_b   1.000
_cell.length_c   1.000
_cell.angle_alpha   90.00
_cell.angle_beta   90.00
_cell.angle_gamma   90.00
#
_symmetry.space_group_name_H-M   'P 1'
#
loop_
_entity.id
_entity.type
_entity.pdbx_description
1 polymer ?
#
loop_
_entity_poly.entity_id
_entity_poly.type
_entity_poly.pdbx_seq_one_letter_code
_entity_poly.pdbx_strand_id
1 'polypeptide(L)'
;MSDHLRLGMVMPFILNRFLVSNCLKPQEMEKLQVRTNLNRNQVINAIVKCWAIVAKCSRLAFKNSLTNNDYIVLEKYLKMEQKALIELFDDFVGLPNLHANCHLLRHARTFGTLTNTEVGTKEMVHRIFKNMVPHTNRKNIEFDLLKRYTTLQSIRYLADGGIDPRNL
;
A
#
# COMPACT_ATOMS: atom_id res chain seq x y z
N MET A 1 -2.41 -7.92 -4.14
CA MET A 1 -2.66 -6.47 -4.34
C MET A 1 -4.07 -6.18 -3.85
N SER A 2 -4.23 -5.30 -2.85
CA SER A 2 -5.53 -4.97 -2.26
C SER A 2 -6.48 -4.35 -3.29
N ASP A 3 -7.78 -4.63 -3.21
CA ASP A 3 -8.80 -4.09 -4.13
C ASP A 3 -8.89 -2.56 -4.06
N HIS A 4 -8.62 -1.97 -2.89
CA HIS A 4 -8.52 -0.51 -2.74
C HIS A 4 -7.40 0.09 -3.60
N LEU A 5 -6.30 -0.63 -3.76
CA LEU A 5 -5.18 -0.18 -4.59
C LEU A 5 -5.52 -0.29 -6.08
N ARG A 6 -6.13 -1.40 -6.49
CA ARG A 6 -6.63 -1.57 -7.86
C ARG A 6 -7.58 -0.44 -8.23
N LEU A 7 -8.48 -0.08 -7.31
CA LEU A 7 -9.38 1.05 -7.48
C LEU A 7 -8.60 2.36 -7.66
N GLY A 8 -7.64 2.66 -6.79
CA GLY A 8 -6.79 3.86 -6.89
C GLY A 8 -6.04 3.95 -8.24
N MET A 9 -5.62 2.83 -8.81
CA MET A 9 -4.94 2.79 -10.11
C MET A 9 -5.88 3.04 -11.30
N VAL A 10 -7.18 2.72 -11.14
CA VAL A 10 -8.21 2.93 -12.18
C VAL A 10 -8.88 4.31 -12.06
N MET A 11 -8.80 4.96 -10.89
CA MET A 11 -9.38 6.29 -10.64
C MET A 11 -9.08 7.33 -11.72
N PRO A 12 -7.85 7.47 -12.26
CA PRO A 12 -7.59 8.48 -13.29
C PRO A 12 -8.44 8.29 -14.54
N PHE A 13 -8.72 7.05 -14.92
CA PHE A 13 -9.54 6.73 -16.09
C PHE A 13 -11.01 7.04 -15.83
N ILE A 14 -11.50 6.72 -14.63
CA ILE A 14 -12.86 7.05 -14.20
C ILE A 14 -13.05 8.56 -14.21
N LEU A 15 -12.14 9.30 -13.56
CA LEU A 15 -12.22 10.75 -13.48
C LEU A 15 -12.10 11.39 -14.86
N ASN A 16 -11.17 10.95 -15.71
CA ASN A 16 -11.02 11.50 -17.06
C ASN A 16 -12.27 11.30 -17.92
N ARG A 17 -13.08 10.26 -17.66
CA ARG A 17 -14.30 9.98 -18.42
C ARG A 17 -15.53 10.68 -17.86
N PHE A 18 -15.63 10.82 -16.53
CA PHE A 18 -16.87 11.21 -15.87
C PHE A 18 -16.80 12.54 -15.12
N LEU A 19 -15.61 13.02 -14.76
CA LEU A 19 -15.47 14.26 -14.02
C LEU A 19 -15.62 15.45 -14.97
N VAL A 20 -16.73 16.17 -14.84
CA VAL A 20 -16.98 17.45 -15.52
C VAL A 20 -17.13 18.57 -14.50
N SER A 21 -17.02 19.82 -14.95
CA SER A 21 -17.03 21.00 -14.08
C SER A 21 -18.32 21.15 -13.24
N ASN A 22 -19.42 20.52 -13.65
CA ASN A 22 -20.70 20.53 -12.94
C ASN A 22 -20.83 19.42 -11.89
N CYS A 23 -19.89 18.46 -11.82
CA CYS A 23 -19.90 17.39 -10.82
C CYS A 23 -19.51 17.88 -9.42
N LEU A 24 -18.79 19.00 -9.32
CA LEU A 24 -18.35 19.58 -8.06
C LEU A 24 -19.36 20.61 -7.57
N LYS A 25 -19.65 20.59 -6.27
CA LYS A 25 -20.46 21.62 -5.62
C LYS A 25 -19.81 23.00 -5.89
N PRO A 26 -20.59 24.06 -6.20
CA PRO A 26 -20.04 25.37 -6.53
C PRO A 26 -19.05 25.90 -5.50
N GLN A 27 -19.35 25.74 -4.21
CA GLN A 27 -18.50 26.15 -3.10
C GLN A 27 -17.13 25.46 -3.11
N GLU A 28 -17.10 24.16 -3.40
CA GLU A 28 -15.84 23.39 -3.45
C GLU A 28 -15.01 23.73 -4.69
N MET A 29 -15.68 23.96 -5.83
CA MET A 29 -14.99 24.45 -7.02
C MET A 29 -14.36 25.82 -6.78
N GLU A 30 -15.08 26.76 -6.16
CA GLU A 30 -14.57 28.10 -5.88
C GLU A 30 -13.34 28.06 -4.96
N LYS A 31 -13.38 27.27 -3.88
CA LYS A 31 -12.22 27.02 -3.02
C LYS A 31 -11.02 26.52 -3.80
N LEU A 32 -11.20 25.53 -4.67
CA LEU A 32 -10.13 24.97 -5.49
C LEU A 32 -9.58 25.98 -6.50
N GLN A 33 -10.45 26.80 -7.12
CA GLN A 33 -10.03 27.84 -8.05
C GLN A 33 -9.19 28.92 -7.35
N VAL A 34 -9.61 29.38 -6.17
CA VAL A 34 -8.85 30.35 -5.37
C VAL A 34 -7.50 29.78 -4.97
N ARG A 35 -7.47 28.52 -4.50
CA ARG A 35 -6.25 27.86 -4.04
C ARG A 35 -5.22 27.64 -5.14
N THR A 36 -5.68 27.17 -6.30
CA THR A 36 -4.80 26.80 -7.42
C THR A 36 -4.58 27.94 -8.42
N ASN A 37 -5.36 29.01 -8.31
CA ASN A 37 -5.43 30.10 -9.30
C ASN A 37 -5.73 29.58 -10.73
N LEU A 38 -6.64 28.61 -10.83
CA LEU A 38 -7.02 27.95 -12.09
C LEU A 38 -8.49 28.23 -12.44
N ASN A 39 -8.81 28.19 -13.73
CA ASN A 39 -10.20 28.17 -14.17
C ASN A 39 -10.85 26.79 -13.94
N ARG A 40 -12.19 26.71 -13.97
CA ARG A 40 -12.95 25.47 -13.69
C ARG A 40 -12.44 24.24 -14.46
N ASN A 41 -12.18 24.39 -15.77
CA ASN A 41 -11.73 23.26 -16.60
C ASN A 41 -10.28 22.87 -16.27
N GLN A 42 -9.43 23.83 -15.93
CA GLN A 42 -8.07 23.58 -15.47
C GLN A 42 -8.06 22.88 -14.10
N VAL A 43 -8.98 23.21 -13.18
CA VAL A 43 -9.13 22.49 -11.90
C VAL A 43 -9.48 21.02 -12.15
N ILE A 44 -10.46 20.74 -13.02
CA ILE A 44 -10.80 19.36 -13.38
C ILE A 44 -9.59 18.61 -13.94
N ASN A 45 -8.84 19.24 -14.86
CA ASN A 45 -7.62 18.66 -15.40
C ASN A 45 -6.54 18.45 -14.33
N ALA A 46 -6.41 19.35 -13.35
CA ALA A 46 -5.48 19.22 -12.25
C ALA A 46 -5.83 18.03 -11.34
N ILE A 47 -7.12 17.83 -11.05
CA ILE A 47 -7.61 16.67 -10.27
C ILE A 47 -7.27 15.37 -11.02
N VAL A 48 -7.59 15.28 -12.32
CA VAL A 48 -7.27 14.07 -13.12
C VAL A 48 -5.76 13.80 -13.13
N LYS A 49 -4.94 14.85 -13.31
CA LYS A 49 -3.48 14.73 -13.28
C LYS A 49 -2.95 14.28 -11.91
N CYS A 50 -3.50 14.81 -10.82
CA CYS A 50 -3.14 14.41 -9.47
C CYS A 50 -3.38 12.91 -9.25
N TRP A 51 -4.58 12.42 -9.58
CA TRP A 51 -4.87 10.99 -9.47
C TRP A 51 -4.01 10.14 -10.42
N ALA A 52 -3.67 10.64 -11.61
CA ALA A 52 -2.76 9.95 -12.52
C ALA A 52 -1.35 9.79 -11.92
N ILE A 53 -0.88 10.77 -11.14
CA ILE A 53 0.38 10.68 -10.38
C ILE A 53 0.25 9.62 -9.29
N VAL A 54 -0.82 9.67 -8.48
CA VAL A 54 -1.10 8.69 -7.40
C VAL A 54 -1.12 7.26 -7.94
N ALA A 55 -1.79 7.03 -9.07
CA ALA A 55 -1.86 5.73 -9.73
C ALA A 55 -0.48 5.22 -10.18
N LYS A 56 0.36 6.10 -10.74
CA LYS A 56 1.73 5.75 -11.17
C LYS A 56 2.65 5.47 -9.98
N CYS A 57 2.53 6.25 -8.91
CA CYS A 57 3.23 6.04 -7.64
C CYS A 57 2.86 4.68 -7.05
N SER A 58 1.56 4.42 -6.91
CA SER A 58 1.00 3.15 -6.42
C SER A 58 1.50 1.95 -7.24
N ARG A 59 1.53 2.06 -8.57
CA ARG A 59 2.05 0.97 -9.42
C ARG A 59 3.48 0.57 -9.08
N LEU A 60 4.35 1.55 -8.80
CA LEU A 60 5.74 1.30 -8.46
C LEU A 60 5.89 0.80 -7.02
N ALA A 61 5.15 1.39 -6.08
CA ALA A 61 5.16 0.96 -4.69
C ALA A 61 4.76 -0.51 -4.51
N PHE A 62 3.86 -1.01 -5.36
CA PHE A 62 3.37 -2.39 -5.28
C PHE A 62 4.01 -3.33 -6.32
N LYS A 63 5.15 -2.93 -6.90
CA LYS A 63 5.93 -3.79 -7.77
C LYS A 63 6.71 -4.80 -6.92
N ASN A 64 6.62 -6.09 -7.25
CA ASN A 64 7.29 -7.16 -6.50
C ASN A 64 8.82 -7.04 -6.46
N SER A 65 9.41 -6.36 -7.44
CA SER A 65 10.85 -6.09 -7.49
C SER A 65 11.13 -4.75 -8.18
N LEU A 66 12.14 -4.03 -7.71
CA LEU A 66 12.54 -2.73 -8.25
C LEU A 66 13.94 -2.80 -8.84
N THR A 67 14.10 -2.21 -10.02
CA THR A 67 15.40 -1.96 -10.65
C THR A 67 15.97 -0.62 -10.18
N ASN A 68 17.25 -0.36 -10.47
CA ASN A 68 17.89 0.94 -10.20
C ASN A 68 17.12 2.12 -10.80
N ASN A 69 16.59 1.96 -12.01
CA ASN A 69 15.77 2.98 -12.65
C ASN A 69 14.41 3.14 -11.95
N ASP A 70 13.79 2.05 -11.50
CA ASP A 70 12.51 2.15 -10.79
C ASP A 70 12.63 2.97 -9.51
N TYR A 71 13.74 2.90 -8.76
CA TYR A 71 13.95 3.74 -7.58
C TYR A 71 13.98 5.23 -7.90
N ILE A 72 14.65 5.63 -9.00
CA ILE A 72 14.71 7.02 -9.46
C ILE A 72 13.30 7.51 -9.83
N VAL A 73 12.56 6.67 -10.55
CA VAL A 73 11.20 6.99 -10.98
C VAL A 73 10.23 7.03 -9.79
N LEU A 74 10.40 6.14 -8.81
CA LEU A 74 9.63 6.12 -7.56
C LEU A 74 9.84 7.41 -6.77
N GLU A 75 11.10 7.83 -6.55
CA GLU A 75 11.40 9.08 -5.86
C GLU A 75 10.71 10.28 -6.52
N LYS A 76 10.79 10.34 -7.86
CA LYS A 76 10.12 11.39 -8.63
C LYS A 76 8.61 11.40 -8.38
N TYR A 77 7.95 10.25 -8.47
CA TYR A 77 6.49 10.18 -8.28
C TYR A 77 6.07 10.46 -6.83
N LEU A 78 6.83 10.02 -5.82
CA LEU A 78 6.55 10.33 -4.42
C LEU A 78 6.54 11.84 -4.14
N LYS A 79 7.52 12.57 -4.69
CA LYS A 79 7.60 14.04 -4.59
C LYS A 79 6.46 14.72 -5.35
N MET A 80 6.17 14.25 -6.56
CA MET A 80 5.06 14.78 -7.37
C MET A 80 3.70 14.55 -6.71
N GLU A 81 3.49 13.36 -6.12
CA GLU A 81 2.27 12.98 -5.40
C GLU A 81 2.05 13.86 -4.19
N GLN A 82 3.08 14.03 -3.35
CA GLN A 82 3.02 14.89 -2.18
C GLN A 82 2.65 16.32 -2.55
N LYS A 83 3.34 16.89 -3.56
CA LYS A 83 3.05 18.23 -4.03
C LYS A 83 1.62 18.35 -4.56
N ALA A 84 1.20 17.44 -5.45
CA ALA A 84 -0.11 17.52 -6.09
C ALA A 84 -1.27 17.37 -5.09
N LEU A 85 -1.14 16.49 -4.09
CA LEU A 85 -2.15 16.31 -3.05
C LEU A 85 -2.27 17.55 -2.17
N ILE A 86 -1.15 18.09 -1.68
CA ILE A 86 -1.15 19.30 -0.84
C ILE A 86 -1.66 20.52 -1.60
N GLU A 87 -1.33 20.64 -2.89
CA GLU A 87 -1.74 21.77 -3.71
C GLU A 87 -3.25 21.78 -3.95
N LEU A 88 -3.89 20.61 -4.11
CA LEU A 88 -5.33 20.50 -4.36
C LEU A 88 -6.17 20.38 -3.09
N PHE A 89 -5.64 19.76 -2.04
CA PHE A 89 -6.39 19.37 -0.85
C PHE A 89 -5.60 19.75 0.42
N ASP A 90 -6.11 20.70 1.21
CA ASP A 90 -5.52 21.09 2.51
C ASP A 90 -5.57 19.98 3.54
N ASP A 91 -6.60 19.16 3.50
CA ASP A 91 -6.77 18.04 4.43
C ASP A 91 -5.53 17.12 4.48
N PHE A 92 -4.70 17.11 3.43
CA PHE A 92 -3.49 16.30 3.35
C PHE A 92 -2.26 16.93 4.02
N VAL A 93 -2.29 18.22 4.33
CA VAL A 93 -1.15 18.93 4.94
C VAL A 93 -0.89 18.36 6.33
N GLY A 94 0.34 17.91 6.55
CA GLY A 94 0.77 17.39 7.85
C GLY A 94 0.25 15.99 8.19
N LEU A 95 -0.49 15.33 7.30
CA LEU A 95 -0.95 13.98 7.60
C LEU A 95 0.21 12.96 7.64
N PRO A 96 0.27 12.09 8.66
CA PRO A 96 1.31 11.06 8.77
C PRO A 96 1.36 10.10 7.57
N ASN A 97 0.20 9.80 6.97
CA ASN A 97 0.11 8.94 5.79
C ASN A 97 0.81 9.56 4.57
N LEU A 98 0.74 10.88 4.40
CA LEU A 98 1.46 11.58 3.34
C LEU A 98 2.94 11.77 3.70
N HIS A 99 3.26 12.00 4.98
CA HIS A 99 4.64 12.06 5.46
C HIS A 99 5.41 10.76 5.20
N ALA A 100 4.72 9.61 5.21
CA ALA A 100 5.33 8.32 4.89
C ALA A 100 6.05 8.33 3.54
N ASN A 101 5.59 9.10 2.54
CA ASN A 101 6.24 9.23 1.23
C ASN A 101 7.72 9.64 1.33
N CYS A 102 8.10 10.43 2.34
CA CYS A 102 9.48 10.83 2.58
C CYS A 102 10.41 9.66 2.92
N HIS A 103 9.85 8.58 3.48
CA HIS A 103 10.60 7.40 3.95
C HIS A 103 10.49 6.21 2.99
N LEU A 104 9.48 6.19 2.12
CA LEU A 104 9.21 5.05 1.24
C LEU A 104 10.39 4.70 0.33
N LEU A 105 11.11 5.67 -0.24
CA LEU A 105 12.29 5.36 -1.06
C LEU A 105 13.38 4.64 -0.26
N ARG A 106 13.63 5.07 0.99
CA ARG A 106 14.62 4.43 1.86
C ARG A 106 14.21 2.99 2.14
N HIS A 107 12.95 2.77 2.51
CA HIS A 107 12.42 1.43 2.74
C HIS A 107 12.54 0.55 1.48
N ALA A 108 12.18 1.08 0.31
CA ALA A 108 12.31 0.37 -0.95
C ALA A 108 13.75 -0.09 -1.22
N ARG A 109 14.74 0.78 -0.96
CA ARG A 109 16.16 0.45 -1.14
C ARG A 109 16.67 -0.56 -0.10
N THR A 110 16.22 -0.45 1.14
CA THR A 110 16.62 -1.37 2.22
C THR A 110 16.06 -2.78 1.99
N PHE A 111 14.81 -2.89 1.54
CA PHE A 111 14.10 -4.17 1.43
C PHE A 111 13.92 -4.67 0.00
N GLY A 112 14.41 -3.94 -1.02
CA GLY A 112 14.29 -4.28 -2.44
C GLY A 112 12.92 -3.98 -3.08
N THR A 113 11.87 -3.86 -2.25
CA THR A 113 10.51 -3.50 -2.65
C THR A 113 9.77 -2.83 -1.48
N LEU A 114 8.70 -2.12 -1.79
CA LEU A 114 7.72 -1.62 -0.81
C LEU A 114 6.57 -2.60 -0.58
N THR A 115 6.47 -3.64 -1.41
CA THR A 115 5.44 -4.66 -1.25
C THR A 115 5.78 -5.49 -0.03
N ASN A 116 4.86 -5.55 0.93
CA ASN A 116 5.03 -6.44 2.07
C ASN A 116 4.89 -7.90 1.60
N THR A 117 6.02 -8.61 1.52
CA THR A 117 6.10 -10.01 1.11
C THR A 117 5.72 -10.98 2.24
N GLU A 118 5.70 -10.53 3.49
CA GLU A 118 5.47 -11.36 4.68
C GLU A 118 4.00 -11.41 5.11
N VAL A 119 3.20 -10.38 4.83
CA VAL A 119 1.80 -10.28 5.28
C VAL A 119 0.98 -11.51 4.92
N GLY A 120 1.13 -12.05 3.72
CA GLY A 120 0.42 -13.27 3.32
C GLY A 120 0.75 -14.47 4.22
N THR A 121 2.03 -14.64 4.56
CA THR A 121 2.48 -15.68 5.51
C THR A 121 1.94 -15.42 6.90
N LYS A 122 1.99 -14.17 7.39
CA LYS A 122 1.46 -13.79 8.70
C LYS A 122 -0.05 -14.05 8.81
N GLU A 123 -0.83 -13.66 7.80
CA GLU A 123 -2.28 -13.90 7.76
C GLU A 123 -2.60 -15.40 7.68
N MET A 124 -1.82 -16.17 6.92
CA MET A 124 -1.95 -17.62 6.84
C MET A 124 -1.72 -18.27 8.21
N VAL A 125 -0.62 -17.91 8.89
CA VAL A 125 -0.28 -18.40 10.24
C VAL A 125 -1.36 -17.99 11.24
N HIS A 126 -1.82 -16.73 11.19
CA HIS A 126 -2.89 -16.23 12.05
C HIS A 126 -4.19 -17.02 11.87
N ARG A 127 -4.58 -17.31 10.62
CA ARG A 127 -5.76 -18.13 10.31
C ARG A 127 -5.63 -19.56 10.85
N ILE A 128 -4.46 -20.17 10.69
CA ILE A 128 -4.17 -21.52 11.23
C ILE A 128 -4.32 -21.50 12.76
N PHE A 129 -3.71 -20.54 13.45
CA PHE A 129 -3.83 -20.45 14.90
C PHE A 129 -5.26 -20.16 15.36
N LYS A 130 -5.98 -19.23 14.71
CA LYS A 130 -7.40 -18.99 15.01
C LYS A 130 -8.24 -20.26 14.90
N ASN A 131 -8.00 -21.08 13.89
CA ASN A 131 -8.72 -22.36 13.73
C ASN A 131 -8.36 -23.38 14.83
N MET A 132 -7.18 -23.28 15.44
CA MET A 132 -6.75 -24.17 16.53
C MET A 132 -7.32 -23.77 17.89
N VAL A 133 -7.59 -22.47 18.13
CA VAL A 133 -8.03 -21.94 19.43
C VAL A 133 -9.25 -22.69 20.01
N PRO A 134 -10.32 -22.99 19.25
CA PRO A 134 -11.47 -23.73 19.78
C PRO A 134 -11.14 -25.15 20.29
N HIS A 135 -10.04 -25.74 19.81
CA HIS A 135 -9.57 -27.10 20.12
C HIS A 135 -8.41 -27.12 21.15
N THR A 136 -8.22 -26.03 21.86
CA THR A 136 -7.32 -25.94 23.02
C THR A 136 -8.10 -26.16 24.31
N ASN A 137 -7.39 -26.45 25.40
CA ASN A 137 -7.98 -26.52 26.75
C ASN A 137 -8.45 -25.15 27.28
N ARG A 138 -8.18 -24.06 26.54
CA ARG A 138 -8.49 -22.64 26.83
C ARG A 138 -7.92 -22.09 28.14
N LYS A 139 -7.28 -22.91 28.97
CA LYS A 139 -6.62 -22.53 30.22
C LYS A 139 -5.16 -22.13 29.98
N ASN A 140 -4.46 -22.86 29.11
CA ASN A 140 -3.07 -22.61 28.72
C ASN A 140 -2.93 -22.67 27.19
N ILE A 141 -3.56 -21.71 26.52
CA ILE A 141 -3.61 -21.62 25.06
C ILE A 141 -2.20 -21.56 24.45
N GLU A 142 -1.28 -20.81 25.07
CA GLU A 142 0.10 -20.69 24.59
C GLU A 142 0.82 -22.04 24.57
N PHE A 143 0.71 -22.82 25.65
CA PHE A 143 1.32 -24.14 25.73
C PHE A 143 0.73 -25.10 24.68
N ASP A 144 -0.59 -25.10 24.51
CA ASP A 144 -1.28 -25.94 23.54
C ASP A 144 -0.89 -25.58 22.09
N LEU A 145 -0.79 -24.28 21.78
CA LEU A 145 -0.36 -23.80 20.47
C LEU A 145 1.12 -24.12 20.21
N LEU A 146 1.99 -23.93 21.21
CA LEU A 146 3.41 -24.24 21.11
C LEU A 146 3.64 -25.72 20.87
N LYS A 147 2.97 -26.60 21.62
CA LYS A 147 3.06 -28.06 21.44
C LYS A 147 2.66 -28.46 20.01
N ARG A 148 1.52 -27.95 19.52
CA ARG A 148 1.06 -28.22 18.15
C ARG A 148 2.03 -27.68 17.09
N TYR A 149 2.57 -26.47 17.29
CA TYR A 149 3.55 -25.87 16.39
C TYR A 149 4.82 -26.72 16.31
N THR A 150 5.38 -27.13 17.43
CA THR A 150 6.56 -28.02 17.48
C THR A 150 6.28 -29.34 16.78
N THR A 151 5.12 -29.97 17.01
CA THR A 151 4.74 -31.19 16.28
C THR A 151 4.70 -30.98 14.76
N LEU A 152 4.11 -29.89 14.28
CA LEU A 152 4.09 -29.57 12.85
C LEU A 152 5.49 -29.32 12.28
N GLN A 153 6.36 -28.64 13.02
CA GLN A 153 7.74 -28.42 12.61
C GLN A 153 8.54 -29.72 12.55
N SER A 154 8.36 -30.64 13.52
CA SER A 154 8.97 -31.96 13.49
C SER A 154 8.50 -32.80 12.30
N ILE A 155 7.20 -32.78 12.00
CA ILE A 155 6.65 -33.48 10.82
C ILE A 155 7.25 -32.90 9.53
N ARG A 156 7.31 -31.57 9.41
CA ARG A 156 7.93 -30.90 8.25
C ARG A 156 9.39 -31.31 8.11
N TYR A 157 10.16 -31.25 9.20
CA TYR A 157 11.57 -31.64 9.20
C TYR A 157 11.79 -33.09 8.74
N LEU A 158 10.96 -34.03 9.21
CA LEU A 158 11.02 -35.42 8.75
C LEU A 158 10.65 -35.56 7.27
N ALA A 159 9.64 -34.82 6.81
CA ALA A 159 9.22 -34.81 5.40
C ALA A 159 10.27 -34.21 4.46
N ASP A 160 11.03 -33.20 4.92
CA ASP A 160 12.13 -32.56 4.20
C ASP A 160 13.43 -33.39 4.26
N GLY A 161 13.35 -34.67 4.64
CA GLY A 161 14.49 -35.60 4.67
C GLY A 161 15.40 -35.47 5.89
N GLY A 162 14.97 -34.77 6.93
CA GLY A 162 15.75 -34.56 8.16
C GLY A 162 16.96 -33.63 7.98
N ILE A 163 16.97 -32.81 6.92
CA ILE A 163 18.06 -31.88 6.66
C ILE A 163 17.61 -30.49 7.15
N ASP A 164 18.35 -29.93 8.11
CA ASP A 164 18.19 -28.53 8.48
C ASP A 164 19.18 -27.69 7.67
N PRO A 165 18.73 -26.86 6.71
CA PRO A 165 19.61 -26.03 5.90
C PRO A 165 20.41 -24.99 6.70
N ARG A 166 20.13 -24.80 8.00
CA ARG A 166 20.95 -23.98 8.90
C ARG A 166 22.19 -24.70 9.45
N ASN A 167 22.23 -26.03 9.32
CA ASN A 167 23.33 -26.88 9.77
C ASN A 167 24.23 -27.32 8.60
N LEU A 168 24.04 -26.72 7.41
CA LEU A 168 24.86 -26.86 6.20
C LEU A 168 25.57 -25.54 5.93
#